data_AF-H0VNL4-F1
#
_entry.id   AF-H0VNL4-F1
#
_cell.length_a   1.000
_cell.length_b   1.000
_cell.length_c   1.000
_cell.angle_alpha   90.00
_cell.angle_beta   90.00
_cell.angle_gamma   90.00
#
_symmetry.space_group_name_H-M   'P 1'
#
loop_
_entity.id
_entity.type
_entity.pdbx_description
1 polymer ?
#
loop_
_entity_poly.entity_id
_entity_poly.type
_entity_poly.pdbx_seq_one_letter_code
_entity_poly.pdbx_strand_id
1 'polypeptide(L)'
;GRRRPEVRGIIRCLYAKKESDLNGAQIKLREYEAALNSKDAALATALGDKKSLEGDLEDLKGQIAQLEASLAAAKKQLADETLLKVDLENRCQSLTEDLEFRKSMYEEEINETRRKHETRLVEVDSGRQIEYEYKLAQALHEMREQHDAQVRLYKEELEQTYHAKLENARLSSEMNTSTVNSAREELMESRMRIESLSSQLSNLQKESRACLERIQELEDLLAKERDNSRRMLTDKEREMAEIRDQMQQQLSDYEQLLDVKLALDMEISAYRKLLEGEEERLKLSPSPSSRVTVSRASSSRSVRTTRGKRKRVDVEESEASSSVSISHSASATGNVCIEEIDVDGKFIRLKNTSEQDQPMGGWEMIRKIGDTAVSYKYTSRYVLKAGQTVTIWAANAGVTASPPTDLIWKNQNSWGTGEDVKVILRNSQGEEVAQRSTVFKTTIPEEEEEEEEPSGVDVEKELFHQQGTPRASNRSCAIM
;
A
#
# COMPACT_ATOMS: atom_id res chain seq x y z
N GLY A 1 48.97 -205.13 -132.63
CA GLY A 1 47.92 -204.86 -133.64
C GLY A 1 46.69 -204.27 -132.97
N ARG A 2 46.02 -203.31 -133.64
CA ARG A 2 44.59 -202.90 -133.64
C ARG A 2 43.75 -203.08 -132.34
N ARG A 3 42.90 -202.17 -131.81
CA ARG A 3 42.36 -200.81 -132.10
C ARG A 3 41.56 -200.33 -130.84
N ARG A 4 41.44 -199.00 -130.63
CA ARG A 4 40.93 -198.24 -129.44
C ARG A 4 39.39 -198.05 -129.38
N PRO A 5 38.81 -197.96 -128.16
CA PRO A 5 38.01 -196.77 -127.71
C PRO A 5 38.23 -196.45 -126.19
N GLU A 6 38.76 -195.29 -125.75
CA GLU A 6 38.26 -193.89 -125.74
C GLU A 6 37.72 -193.44 -124.34
N VAL A 7 38.56 -192.93 -123.43
CA VAL A 7 39.00 -191.52 -123.31
C VAL A 7 37.87 -190.49 -122.99
N ARG A 8 36.58 -190.85 -123.02
CA ARG A 8 35.45 -189.89 -122.81
C ARG A 8 34.99 -189.66 -121.35
N GLY A 9 35.29 -190.57 -120.41
CA GLY A 9 34.80 -190.47 -119.03
C GLY A 9 35.55 -189.47 -118.13
N ILE A 10 36.87 -189.33 -118.34
CA ILE A 10 37.74 -188.51 -117.48
C ILE A 10 37.64 -187.01 -117.83
N ILE A 11 37.30 -186.69 -119.09
CA ILE A 11 37.18 -185.31 -119.58
C ILE A 11 35.90 -184.63 -119.04
N ARG A 12 34.80 -185.37 -118.82
CA ARG A 12 33.55 -184.80 -118.24
C ARG A 12 33.68 -184.37 -116.78
N CYS A 13 34.43 -185.12 -115.97
CA CYS A 13 34.59 -184.80 -114.55
C CYS A 13 35.51 -183.58 -114.33
N LEU A 14 36.55 -183.42 -115.17
CA LEU A 14 37.44 -182.26 -115.11
C LEU A 14 36.76 -180.97 -115.58
N TYR A 15 35.84 -181.05 -116.55
CA TYR A 15 35.06 -179.89 -116.99
C TYR A 15 34.08 -179.39 -115.91
N ALA A 16 33.36 -180.29 -115.24
CA ALA A 16 32.43 -179.92 -114.17
C ALA A 16 33.13 -179.25 -112.97
N LYS A 17 34.35 -179.71 -112.62
CA LYS A 17 35.14 -179.10 -111.55
C LYS A 17 35.65 -177.70 -111.93
N LYS A 18 36.10 -177.52 -113.18
CA LYS A 18 36.50 -176.20 -113.71
C LYS A 18 35.34 -175.23 -113.80
N GLU A 19 34.14 -175.71 -114.12
CA GLU A 19 32.92 -174.91 -114.19
C GLU A 19 32.41 -174.49 -112.80
N SER A 20 32.55 -175.37 -111.79
CA SER A 20 32.35 -175.05 -110.38
C SER A 20 33.33 -173.98 -109.88
N ASP A 21 34.62 -174.12 -110.19
CA ASP A 21 35.65 -173.16 -109.76
C ASP A 21 35.46 -171.79 -110.44
N LEU A 22 35.04 -171.77 -111.71
CA LEU A 22 34.71 -170.54 -112.45
C LEU A 22 33.50 -169.83 -111.84
N ASN A 23 32.42 -170.56 -111.52
CA ASN A 23 31.25 -170.00 -110.87
C ASN A 23 31.58 -169.48 -109.45
N GLY A 24 32.41 -170.20 -108.69
CA GLY A 24 32.88 -169.74 -107.39
C GLY A 24 33.70 -168.44 -107.47
N ALA A 25 34.53 -168.29 -108.51
CA ALA A 25 35.27 -167.05 -108.76
C ALA A 25 34.35 -165.90 -109.21
N GLN A 26 33.35 -166.17 -110.04
CA GLN A 26 32.36 -165.16 -110.46
C GLN A 26 31.48 -164.67 -109.30
N ILE A 27 31.11 -165.55 -108.36
CA ILE A 27 30.37 -165.16 -107.15
C ILE A 27 31.25 -164.26 -106.27
N LYS A 28 32.52 -164.63 -106.05
CA LYS A 28 33.47 -163.79 -105.29
C LYS A 28 33.70 -162.43 -105.94
N LEU A 29 33.78 -162.37 -107.27
CA LEU A 29 33.92 -161.11 -108.00
C LEU A 29 32.69 -160.21 -107.78
N ARG A 30 31.47 -160.77 -107.88
CA ARG A 30 30.23 -160.04 -107.57
C ARG A 30 30.14 -159.60 -106.12
N GLU A 31 30.62 -160.41 -105.18
CA GLU A 31 30.70 -160.04 -103.76
C GLU A 31 31.69 -158.89 -103.52
N TYR A 32 32.86 -158.91 -104.17
CA TYR A 32 33.82 -157.81 -104.09
C TYR A 32 33.31 -156.53 -104.78
N GLU A 33 32.62 -156.65 -105.92
CA GLU A 33 31.97 -155.51 -106.58
C GLU A 33 30.85 -154.92 -105.71
N ALA A 34 30.03 -155.76 -105.07
CA ALA A 34 29.00 -155.30 -104.13
C ALA A 34 29.61 -154.64 -102.88
N ALA A 35 30.71 -155.19 -102.36
CA ALA A 35 31.44 -154.60 -101.24
C ALA A 35 32.09 -153.26 -101.63
N LEU A 36 32.65 -153.15 -102.83
CA LEU A 36 33.23 -151.91 -103.35
C LEU A 36 32.14 -150.84 -103.53
N ASN A 37 31.03 -151.19 -104.17
CA ASN A 37 29.89 -150.27 -104.35
C ASN A 37 29.29 -149.84 -103.00
N SER A 38 29.24 -150.74 -102.02
CA SER A 38 28.83 -150.40 -100.65
C SER A 38 29.80 -149.45 -99.98
N LYS A 39 31.11 -149.64 -100.17
CA LYS A 39 32.16 -148.74 -99.65
C LYS A 39 32.14 -147.38 -100.33
N ASP A 40 31.93 -147.32 -101.65
CA ASP A 40 31.80 -146.07 -102.40
C ASP A 40 30.54 -145.30 -102.00
N ALA A 41 29.41 -145.99 -101.77
CA ALA A 41 28.20 -145.37 -101.24
C ALA A 41 28.39 -144.82 -99.82
N ALA A 42 29.08 -145.56 -98.95
CA ALA A 42 29.42 -145.09 -97.60
C ALA A 42 30.38 -143.89 -97.63
N LEU A 43 31.35 -143.88 -98.55
CA LEU A 43 32.28 -142.77 -98.74
C LEU A 43 31.57 -141.53 -99.29
N ALA A 44 30.66 -141.70 -100.26
CA ALA A 44 29.82 -140.62 -100.78
C ALA A 44 28.92 -140.01 -99.69
N THR A 45 28.33 -140.84 -98.83
CA THR A 45 27.51 -140.39 -97.69
C THR A 45 28.37 -139.61 -96.69
N ALA A 46 29.53 -140.14 -96.31
CA ALA A 46 30.46 -139.46 -95.40
C ALA A 46 31.00 -138.13 -95.97
N LEU A 47 31.20 -138.03 -97.29
CA LEU A 47 31.56 -136.77 -97.94
C LEU A 47 30.40 -135.77 -97.98
N GLY A 48 29.16 -136.26 -98.10
CA GLY A 48 27.94 -135.44 -97.96
C GLY A 48 27.82 -134.86 -96.55
N ASP A 49 27.94 -135.72 -95.54
CA ASP A 49 27.89 -135.33 -94.13
C ASP A 49 29.04 -134.40 -93.76
N LYS A 50 30.23 -134.63 -94.31
CA LYS A 50 31.37 -133.72 -94.14
C LYS A 50 31.03 -132.33 -94.71
N LYS A 51 30.44 -132.25 -95.91
CA LYS A 51 30.06 -130.98 -96.53
C LYS A 51 28.95 -130.26 -95.77
N SER A 52 27.96 -130.98 -95.24
CA SER A 52 26.91 -130.37 -94.42
C SER A 52 27.49 -129.85 -93.11
N LEU A 53 28.33 -130.62 -92.42
CA LEU A 53 29.02 -130.18 -91.21
C LEU A 53 29.97 -129.01 -91.46
N GLU A 54 30.66 -128.97 -92.61
CA GLU A 54 31.46 -127.82 -93.03
C GLU A 54 30.59 -126.57 -93.25
N GLY A 55 29.39 -126.73 -93.82
CA GLY A 55 28.40 -125.65 -93.95
C GLY A 55 27.89 -125.15 -92.59
N ASP A 56 27.48 -126.07 -91.72
CA ASP A 56 27.00 -125.74 -90.37
C ASP A 56 28.09 -125.05 -89.53
N LEU A 57 29.35 -125.47 -89.67
CA LEU A 57 30.48 -124.81 -89.02
C LEU A 57 30.70 -123.38 -89.54
N GLU A 58 30.50 -123.15 -90.84
CA GLU A 58 30.62 -121.81 -91.41
C GLU A 58 29.47 -120.90 -90.97
N ASP A 59 28.24 -121.43 -90.91
CA ASP A 59 27.07 -120.72 -90.40
C ASP A 59 27.21 -120.39 -88.90
N LEU A 60 27.68 -121.34 -88.09
CA LEU A 60 27.96 -121.12 -86.67
C LEU A 60 29.07 -120.09 -86.46
N LYS A 61 30.14 -120.10 -87.27
CA LYS A 61 31.16 -119.05 -87.24
C LYS A 61 30.58 -117.69 -87.61
N GLY A 62 29.70 -117.63 -88.62
CA GLY A 62 29.00 -116.40 -89.00
C GLY A 62 28.13 -115.86 -87.86
N GLN A 63 27.38 -116.73 -87.18
CA GLN A 63 26.57 -116.37 -86.01
C GLN A 63 27.44 -115.90 -84.83
N ILE A 64 28.57 -116.58 -84.56
CA ILE A 64 29.53 -116.16 -83.54
C ILE A 64 30.07 -114.75 -83.87
N ALA A 65 30.52 -114.51 -85.09
CA ALA A 65 31.02 -113.21 -85.51
C ALA A 65 29.94 -112.11 -85.41
N GLN A 66 28.69 -112.41 -85.75
CA GLN A 66 27.57 -111.47 -85.63
C GLN A 66 27.23 -111.18 -84.16
N LEU A 67 27.24 -112.19 -83.29
CA LEU A 67 27.04 -112.03 -81.86
C LEU A 67 28.18 -111.22 -81.23
N GLU A 68 29.44 -111.50 -81.60
CA GLU A 68 30.61 -110.73 -81.17
C GLU A 68 30.52 -109.27 -81.59
N ALA A 69 30.11 -108.99 -82.83
CA ALA A 69 29.88 -107.63 -83.32
C ALA A 69 28.74 -106.92 -82.55
N SER A 70 27.63 -107.62 -82.29
CA SER A 70 26.52 -107.07 -81.51
C SER A 70 26.90 -106.80 -80.05
N LEU A 71 27.71 -107.68 -79.45
CA LEU A 71 28.23 -107.53 -78.09
C LEU A 71 29.22 -106.37 -78.01
N ALA A 72 30.08 -106.20 -79.03
CA ALA A 72 30.97 -105.04 -79.12
C ALA A 72 30.18 -103.73 -79.25
N ALA A 73 29.13 -103.71 -80.08
CA ALA A 73 28.25 -102.54 -80.23
C ALA A 73 27.52 -102.20 -78.92
N ALA A 74 26.94 -103.20 -78.24
CA ALA A 74 26.27 -103.00 -76.96
C ALA A 74 27.23 -102.53 -75.86
N LYS A 75 28.46 -103.05 -75.80
CA LYS A 75 29.50 -102.56 -74.88
C LYS A 75 29.87 -101.11 -75.15
N LYS A 76 29.97 -100.72 -76.42
CA LYS A 76 30.24 -99.34 -76.81
C LYS A 76 29.08 -98.42 -76.41
N GLN A 77 27.84 -98.80 -76.70
CA GLN A 77 26.65 -98.05 -76.31
C GLN A 77 26.57 -97.88 -74.79
N LEU A 78 26.84 -98.95 -74.02
CA LEU A 78 26.90 -98.86 -72.56
C LEU A 78 27.98 -97.88 -72.09
N ALA A 79 29.17 -97.91 -72.70
CA ALA A 79 30.23 -96.95 -72.37
C ALA A 79 29.81 -95.50 -72.68
N ASP A 80 29.23 -95.25 -73.84
CA ASP A 80 28.74 -93.93 -74.26
C ASP A 80 27.61 -93.44 -73.32
N GLU A 81 26.67 -94.31 -72.94
CA GLU A 81 25.60 -93.99 -71.97
C GLU A 81 26.14 -93.73 -70.56
N THR A 82 27.13 -94.51 -70.10
CA THR A 82 27.75 -94.28 -68.79
C THR A 82 28.48 -92.94 -68.74
N LEU A 83 29.14 -92.54 -69.83
CA LEU A 83 29.80 -91.25 -69.93
C LEU A 83 28.76 -90.11 -69.93
N LEU A 84 27.69 -90.25 -70.72
CA LEU A 84 26.59 -89.27 -70.74
C LEU A 84 25.92 -89.13 -69.37
N LYS A 85 25.71 -90.23 -68.65
CA LYS A 85 25.16 -90.22 -67.29
C LYS A 85 26.06 -89.43 -66.34
N VAL A 86 27.37 -89.68 -66.37
CA VAL A 86 28.36 -88.97 -65.53
C VAL A 86 28.37 -87.47 -65.87
N ASP A 87 28.33 -87.09 -67.15
CA ASP A 87 28.27 -85.70 -67.58
C ASP A 87 27.00 -84.98 -67.09
N LEU A 88 25.84 -85.68 -67.14
CA LEU A 88 24.58 -85.16 -66.63
C LEU A 88 24.58 -85.05 -65.09
N GLU A 89 25.13 -86.03 -64.38
CA GLU A 89 25.29 -85.99 -62.92
C GLU A 89 26.18 -84.83 -62.49
N ASN A 90 27.33 -84.63 -63.16
CA ASN A 90 28.21 -83.49 -62.93
C ASN A 90 27.47 -82.16 -63.18
N ARG A 91 26.70 -82.06 -64.26
CA ARG A 91 25.92 -80.85 -64.57
C ARG A 91 24.81 -80.61 -63.54
N CYS A 92 24.12 -81.65 -63.08
CA CYS A 92 23.15 -81.56 -62.01
C CYS A 92 23.79 -81.10 -60.70
N GLN A 93 24.97 -81.63 -60.37
CA GLN A 93 25.72 -81.23 -59.20
C GLN A 93 26.13 -79.75 -59.27
N SER A 94 26.74 -79.31 -60.38
CA SER A 94 27.09 -77.89 -60.57
C SER A 94 25.87 -76.96 -60.49
N LEU A 95 24.74 -77.36 -61.07
CA LEU A 95 23.50 -76.58 -60.97
C LEU A 95 22.94 -76.54 -59.54
N THR A 96 23.15 -77.59 -58.75
CA THR A 96 22.72 -77.65 -57.35
C THR A 96 23.58 -76.74 -56.50
N GLU A 97 24.91 -76.80 -56.67
CA GLU A 97 25.89 -75.93 -56.02
C GLU A 97 25.64 -74.45 -56.38
N ASP A 98 25.37 -74.13 -57.65
CA ASP A 98 25.01 -72.77 -58.10
C ASP A 98 23.71 -72.28 -57.44
N LEU A 99 22.72 -73.15 -57.29
CA LEU A 99 21.43 -72.82 -56.68
C LEU A 99 21.59 -72.59 -55.18
N GLU A 100 22.36 -73.43 -54.49
CA GLU A 100 22.72 -73.27 -53.09
C GLU A 100 23.52 -71.99 -52.84
N PHE A 101 24.52 -71.71 -53.69
CA PHE A 101 25.27 -70.46 -53.63
C PHE A 101 24.36 -69.24 -53.79
N ARG A 102 23.47 -69.24 -54.79
CA ARG A 102 22.50 -68.15 -54.98
C ARG A 102 21.55 -67.99 -53.81
N LYS A 103 21.06 -69.09 -53.23
CA LYS A 103 20.23 -69.06 -52.01
C LYS A 103 20.98 -68.42 -50.84
N SER A 104 22.22 -68.85 -50.60
CA SER A 104 23.06 -68.29 -49.54
C SER A 104 23.30 -66.80 -49.74
N MET A 105 23.60 -66.37 -50.97
CA MET A 105 23.78 -64.95 -51.30
C MET A 105 22.50 -64.14 -51.06
N TYR A 106 21.34 -64.63 -51.50
CA TYR A 106 20.07 -63.94 -51.24
C TYR A 106 19.71 -63.91 -49.75
N GLU A 107 19.99 -64.97 -49.00
CA GLU A 107 19.81 -64.98 -47.55
C GLU A 107 20.73 -63.96 -46.86
N GLU A 108 21.99 -63.85 -47.29
CA GLU A 108 22.92 -62.84 -46.80
C GLU A 108 22.45 -61.42 -47.15
N GLU A 109 22.01 -61.15 -48.38
CA GLU A 109 21.46 -59.85 -48.78
C GLU A 109 20.20 -59.50 -47.98
N ILE A 110 19.30 -60.46 -47.75
CA ILE A 110 18.10 -60.26 -46.91
C ILE A 110 18.52 -59.96 -45.47
N ASN A 111 19.50 -60.66 -44.93
CA ASN A 111 19.99 -60.43 -43.58
C ASN A 111 20.69 -59.07 -43.45
N GLU A 112 21.48 -58.66 -44.43
CA GLU A 112 22.16 -57.36 -44.42
C GLU A 112 21.16 -56.20 -44.56
N THR A 113 20.17 -56.32 -45.45
CA THR A 113 19.11 -55.32 -45.60
C THR A 113 18.25 -55.21 -44.33
N ARG A 114 17.89 -56.34 -43.69
CA ARG A 114 17.20 -56.35 -42.39
C ARG A 114 18.03 -55.66 -41.31
N ARG A 115 19.33 -56.00 -41.18
CA ARG A 115 20.22 -55.37 -40.20
C ARG A 115 20.32 -53.86 -40.41
N LYS A 116 20.55 -53.40 -41.64
CA LYS A 116 20.60 -51.97 -41.98
C LYS A 116 19.30 -51.25 -41.64
N HIS A 117 18.15 -51.90 -41.84
CA HIS A 117 16.86 -51.32 -41.51
C HIS A 117 16.65 -51.24 -40.00
N GLU A 118 17.03 -52.29 -39.26
CA GLU A 118 16.95 -52.35 -37.80
C GLU A 118 17.85 -51.29 -37.14
N THR A 119 19.12 -51.16 -37.55
CA THR A 119 19.99 -50.10 -37.02
C THR A 119 19.45 -48.71 -37.33
N ARG A 120 18.98 -48.46 -38.55
CA ARG A 120 18.37 -47.17 -38.90
C ARG A 120 17.12 -46.88 -38.06
N LEU A 121 16.29 -47.89 -37.78
CA LEU A 121 15.10 -47.73 -36.95
C LEU A 121 15.49 -47.35 -35.51
N VAL A 122 16.46 -48.07 -34.93
CA VAL A 122 16.96 -47.84 -33.57
C VAL A 122 17.65 -46.47 -33.46
N GLU A 123 18.46 -46.07 -34.44
CA GLU A 123 19.10 -44.75 -34.47
C GLU A 123 18.09 -43.61 -34.61
N VAL A 124 17.04 -43.78 -35.43
CA VAL A 124 15.97 -42.78 -35.58
C VAL A 124 15.11 -42.69 -34.33
N ASP A 125 14.75 -43.82 -33.71
CA ASP A 125 13.96 -43.82 -32.47
C ASP A 125 14.77 -43.29 -31.28
N SER A 126 16.03 -43.69 -31.13
CA SER A 126 16.92 -43.15 -30.08
C SER A 126 17.21 -41.66 -30.28
N GLY A 127 17.46 -41.21 -31.52
CA GLY A 127 17.65 -39.81 -31.83
C GLY A 127 16.42 -38.96 -31.49
N ARG A 128 15.22 -39.41 -31.90
CA ARG A 128 13.96 -38.75 -31.53
C ARG A 128 13.74 -38.74 -30.02
N GLN A 129 14.00 -39.85 -29.34
CA GLN A 129 13.85 -39.95 -27.90
C GLN A 129 14.77 -38.94 -27.18
N ILE A 130 16.05 -38.86 -27.56
CA ILE A 130 17.01 -37.89 -27.00
C ILE A 130 16.55 -36.46 -27.27
N GLU A 131 16.04 -36.15 -28.46
CA GLU A 131 15.50 -34.83 -28.76
C GLU A 131 14.27 -34.48 -27.90
N TYR A 132 13.38 -35.43 -27.68
CA TYR A 132 12.21 -35.23 -26.82
C TYR A 132 12.62 -35.06 -25.35
N GLU A 133 13.55 -35.88 -24.86
CA GLU A 133 14.10 -35.77 -23.51
C GLU A 133 14.82 -34.43 -23.32
N TYR A 134 15.60 -33.98 -24.30
CA TYR A 134 16.26 -32.68 -24.29
C TYR A 134 15.25 -31.53 -24.28
N LYS A 135 14.26 -31.54 -25.18
CA LYS A 135 13.20 -30.51 -25.24
C LYS A 135 12.39 -30.46 -23.95
N LEU A 136 12.09 -31.62 -23.36
CA LEU A 136 11.40 -31.71 -22.07
C LEU A 136 12.26 -31.14 -20.93
N ALA A 137 13.54 -31.52 -20.87
CA ALA A 137 14.48 -31.00 -19.88
C ALA A 137 14.65 -29.48 -20.01
N GLN A 138 14.76 -28.97 -21.25
CA GLN A 138 14.83 -27.55 -21.54
C GLN A 138 13.56 -26.82 -21.08
N ALA A 139 12.37 -27.31 -21.44
CA ALA A 139 11.11 -26.70 -21.02
C ALA A 139 10.95 -26.70 -19.49
N LEU A 140 11.35 -27.79 -18.81
CA LEU A 140 11.35 -27.84 -17.35
C LEU A 140 12.36 -26.86 -16.73
N HIS A 141 13.52 -26.65 -17.37
CA HIS A 141 14.51 -25.68 -16.92
C HIS A 141 13.99 -24.25 -17.09
N GLU A 142 13.42 -23.90 -18.25
CA GLU A 142 12.82 -22.60 -18.52
C GLU A 142 11.66 -22.30 -17.54
N MET A 143 10.81 -23.29 -17.25
CA MET A 143 9.73 -23.14 -16.26
C MET A 143 10.27 -22.87 -14.85
N ARG A 144 11.37 -23.54 -14.44
CA ARG A 144 12.03 -23.28 -13.16
C ARG A 144 12.65 -21.90 -13.12
N GLU A 145 13.35 -21.49 -14.17
CA GLU A 145 13.98 -20.18 -14.26
C GLU A 145 12.94 -19.05 -14.21
N GLN A 146 11.82 -19.20 -14.92
CA GLN A 146 10.69 -18.27 -14.86
C GLN A 146 10.09 -18.19 -13.46
N HIS A 147 9.92 -19.33 -12.79
CA HIS A 147 9.39 -19.35 -11.42
C HIS A 147 10.37 -18.70 -10.44
N ASP A 148 11.66 -19.02 -10.52
CA ASP A 148 12.70 -18.42 -9.68
C ASP A 148 12.83 -16.90 -9.92
N ALA A 149 12.67 -16.45 -11.17
CA ALA A 149 12.63 -15.03 -11.52
C ALA A 149 11.40 -14.34 -10.91
N GLN A 150 10.21 -14.95 -10.99
CA GLN A 150 9.00 -14.42 -10.35
C GLN A 150 9.15 -14.33 -8.83
N VAL A 151 9.64 -15.38 -8.18
CA VAL A 151 9.88 -15.39 -6.73
C VAL A 151 10.87 -14.30 -6.32
N ARG A 152 11.92 -14.08 -7.13
CA ARG A 152 12.90 -13.01 -6.89
C ARG A 152 12.27 -11.63 -7.01
N LEU A 153 11.48 -11.38 -8.06
CA LEU A 153 10.76 -10.12 -8.23
C LEU A 153 9.79 -9.86 -7.08
N TYR A 154 8.99 -10.86 -6.68
CA TYR A 154 8.09 -10.73 -5.54
C TYR A 154 8.84 -10.43 -4.25
N LYS A 155 10.00 -11.05 -4.04
CA LYS A 155 10.84 -10.78 -2.87
C LYS A 155 11.39 -9.35 -2.90
N GLU A 156 11.91 -8.89 -4.03
CA GLU A 156 12.44 -7.53 -4.19
C GLU A 156 11.35 -6.47 -4.00
N GLU A 157 10.16 -6.65 -4.59
CA GLU A 157 9.02 -5.77 -4.40
C GLU A 157 8.57 -5.73 -2.94
N LEU A 158 8.53 -6.89 -2.29
CA LEU A 158 8.19 -6.99 -0.88
C LEU A 158 9.22 -6.26 0.00
N GLU A 159 10.51 -6.48 -0.23
CA GLU A 159 11.60 -5.79 0.48
C GLU A 159 11.54 -4.28 0.26
N GLN A 160 11.33 -3.82 -0.97
CA GLN A 160 11.18 -2.39 -1.29
C GLN A 160 9.97 -1.76 -0.58
N THR A 161 8.82 -2.45 -0.58
CA THR A 161 7.61 -1.93 0.09
C THR A 161 7.78 -1.87 1.60
N TYR A 162 8.42 -2.87 2.23
CA TYR A 162 8.74 -2.83 3.66
C TYR A 162 9.76 -1.75 3.99
N HIS A 163 10.81 -1.61 3.18
CA HIS A 163 11.79 -0.56 3.36
C HIS A 163 11.15 0.83 3.25
N ALA A 164 10.29 1.05 2.25
CA ALA A 164 9.56 2.30 2.09
C ALA A 164 8.63 2.59 3.27
N LYS A 165 7.95 1.57 3.81
CA LYS A 165 7.09 1.71 5.01
C LYS A 165 7.91 2.04 6.26
N LEU A 166 9.05 1.38 6.46
CA LEU A 166 9.95 1.64 7.59
C LEU A 166 10.53 3.05 7.52
N GLU A 167 11.00 3.48 6.36
CA GLU A 167 11.50 4.85 6.16
C GLU A 167 10.40 5.89 6.38
N ASN A 168 9.18 5.67 5.86
CA ASN A 168 8.06 6.58 6.14
C ASN A 168 7.71 6.65 7.63
N ALA A 169 7.66 5.51 8.31
CA ALA A 169 7.40 5.46 9.75
C ALA A 169 8.50 6.18 10.55
N ARG A 170 9.77 5.98 10.15
CA ARG A 170 10.91 6.67 10.74
C ARG A 170 10.82 8.18 10.53
N LEU A 171 10.62 8.65 9.31
CA LEU A 171 10.48 10.07 8.98
C LEU A 171 9.29 10.70 9.71
N SER A 172 8.16 10.01 9.77
CA SER A 172 6.99 10.47 10.53
C SER A 172 7.30 10.57 12.03
N SER A 173 8.03 9.60 12.60
CA SER A 173 8.47 9.65 14.00
C SER A 173 9.43 10.81 14.25
N GLU A 174 10.37 11.07 13.34
CA GLU A 174 11.30 12.20 13.42
C GLU A 174 10.54 13.55 13.34
N MET A 175 9.57 13.68 12.43
CA MET A 175 8.71 14.87 12.34
C MET A 175 7.84 15.06 13.58
N ASN A 176 7.24 14.00 14.11
CA ASN A 176 6.46 14.04 15.35
C ASN A 176 7.35 14.43 16.54
N THR A 177 8.59 13.95 16.59
CA THR A 177 9.54 14.33 17.65
C THR A 177 9.93 15.80 17.52
N SER A 178 10.19 16.28 16.31
CA SER A 178 10.51 17.69 16.02
C SER A 178 9.37 18.62 16.45
N THR A 179 8.13 18.30 16.07
CA THR A 179 6.94 19.08 16.43
C THR A 179 6.69 19.08 17.95
N VAL A 180 6.86 17.94 18.62
CA VAL A 180 6.79 17.86 20.10
C VAL A 180 7.87 18.72 20.76
N ASN A 181 9.10 18.72 20.22
CA ASN A 181 10.17 19.55 20.76
C ASN A 181 9.87 21.04 20.58
N SER A 182 9.41 21.47 19.39
CA SER A 182 9.00 22.84 19.14
C SER A 182 7.86 23.28 20.08
N ALA A 183 6.84 22.44 20.28
CA ALA A 183 5.76 22.74 21.22
C ALA A 183 6.24 22.81 22.69
N ARG A 184 7.23 22.00 23.07
CA ARG A 184 7.87 22.07 24.39
C ARG A 184 8.67 23.36 24.58
N GLU A 185 9.39 23.81 23.54
CA GLU A 185 10.12 25.07 23.55
C GLU A 185 9.17 26.25 23.70
N GLU A 186 8.09 26.31 22.90
CA GLU A 186 7.04 27.34 23.03
C GLU A 186 6.39 27.34 24.42
N LEU A 187 6.12 26.16 24.98
CA LEU A 187 5.60 26.03 26.35
C LEU A 187 6.60 26.59 27.37
N MET A 188 7.89 26.29 27.23
CA MET A 188 8.92 26.80 28.13
C MET A 188 9.05 28.33 28.02
N GLU A 189 9.03 28.89 26.82
CA GLU A 189 9.04 30.33 26.59
C GLU A 189 7.82 31.02 27.20
N SER A 190 6.62 30.45 27.01
CA SER A 190 5.40 30.99 27.60
C SER A 190 5.43 30.96 29.14
N ARG A 191 5.95 29.88 29.74
CA ARG A 191 6.14 29.77 31.20
C ARG A 191 7.11 30.84 31.71
N MET A 192 8.26 31.01 31.06
CA MET A 192 9.21 32.08 31.42
C MET A 192 8.59 33.48 31.30
N ARG A 193 7.76 33.70 30.27
CA ARG A 193 7.04 34.96 30.09
C ARG A 193 6.02 35.20 31.21
N ILE A 194 5.26 34.17 31.61
CA ILE A 194 4.30 34.23 32.71
C ILE A 194 5.03 34.53 34.03
N GLU A 195 6.14 33.84 34.32
CA GLU A 195 6.94 34.08 35.53
C GLU A 195 7.50 35.52 35.57
N SER A 196 8.03 36.00 34.44
CA SER A 196 8.51 37.38 34.29
C SER A 196 7.40 38.40 34.53
N LEU A 197 6.25 38.27 33.86
CA LEU A 197 5.11 39.16 34.05
C LEU A 197 4.56 39.11 35.48
N SER A 198 4.49 37.92 36.08
CA SER A 198 4.05 37.74 37.47
C SER A 198 4.99 38.45 38.45
N SER A 199 6.31 38.40 38.20
CA SER A 199 7.29 39.13 39.00
C SER A 199 7.14 40.65 38.86
N GLN A 200 6.88 41.16 37.65
CA GLN A 200 6.63 42.57 37.41
C GLN A 200 5.35 43.04 38.09
N LEU A 201 4.27 42.24 38.00
CA LEU A 201 2.98 42.52 38.64
C LEU A 201 3.15 42.57 40.17
N SER A 202 3.86 41.60 40.75
CA SER A 202 4.19 41.59 42.19
C SER A 202 4.97 42.85 42.61
N ASN A 203 5.94 43.28 41.82
CA ASN A 203 6.71 44.51 42.08
C ASN A 203 5.83 45.76 42.02
N LEU A 204 5.01 45.91 40.98
CA LEU A 204 4.07 47.04 40.84
C LEU A 204 3.02 47.05 41.97
N GLN A 205 2.54 45.89 42.41
CA GLN A 205 1.65 45.78 43.56
C GLN A 205 2.34 46.25 44.85
N LYS A 206 3.61 45.89 45.07
CA LYS A 206 4.38 46.39 46.22
C LYS A 206 4.57 47.90 46.16
N GLU A 207 4.93 48.45 45.00
CA GLU A 207 5.06 49.90 44.81
C GLU A 207 3.74 50.63 45.06
N SER A 208 2.63 50.12 44.54
CA SER A 208 1.30 50.67 44.77
C SER A 208 0.93 50.66 46.25
N ARG A 209 1.18 49.56 46.97
CA ARG A 209 0.95 49.49 48.43
C ARG A 209 1.81 50.51 49.18
N ALA A 210 3.10 50.61 48.86
CA ALA A 210 4.00 51.59 49.47
C ALA A 210 3.55 53.04 49.21
N CYS A 211 3.06 53.34 48.00
CA CYS A 211 2.46 54.65 47.71
C CYS A 211 1.19 54.92 48.51
N LEU A 212 0.30 53.94 48.67
CA LEU A 212 -0.92 54.08 49.47
C LEU A 212 -0.61 54.30 50.96
N GLU A 213 0.33 53.53 51.53
CA GLU A 213 0.82 53.73 52.89
C GLU A 213 1.39 55.15 53.06
N ARG A 214 2.17 55.62 52.08
CA ARG A 214 2.72 56.98 52.10
C ARG A 214 1.64 58.06 52.05
N ILE A 215 0.57 57.85 51.28
CA ILE A 215 -0.59 58.75 51.24
C ILE A 215 -1.27 58.78 52.61
N GLN A 216 -1.54 57.62 53.21
CA GLN A 216 -2.16 57.53 54.54
C GLN A 216 -1.32 58.25 55.61
N GLU A 217 0.00 58.05 55.62
CA GLU A 217 0.91 58.77 56.53
C GLU A 217 0.81 60.30 56.37
N LEU A 218 0.76 60.78 55.12
CA LEU A 218 0.65 62.22 54.82
C LEU A 218 -0.72 62.77 55.22
N GLU A 219 -1.80 62.01 55.03
CA GLU A 219 -3.14 62.36 55.47
C GLU A 219 -3.22 62.44 57.01
N ASP A 220 -2.63 61.48 57.72
CA ASP A 220 -2.53 61.48 59.18
C ASP A 220 -1.72 62.67 59.71
N LEU A 221 -0.59 62.98 59.07
CA LEU A 221 0.23 64.16 59.43
C LEU A 221 -0.56 65.45 59.19
N LEU A 222 -1.28 65.55 58.08
CA LEU A 222 -2.12 66.71 57.78
C LEU A 222 -3.28 66.85 58.77
N ALA A 223 -3.91 65.74 59.18
CA ALA A 223 -4.95 65.72 60.20
C ALA A 223 -4.40 66.19 61.56
N LYS A 224 -3.23 65.69 61.98
CA LYS A 224 -2.54 66.14 63.19
C LYS A 224 -2.21 67.63 63.17
N GLU A 225 -1.73 68.15 62.03
CA GLU A 225 -1.42 69.58 61.88
C GLU A 225 -2.68 70.46 61.95
N ARG A 226 -3.78 70.00 61.35
CA ARG A 226 -5.10 70.67 61.44
C ARG A 226 -5.61 70.69 62.87
N ASP A 227 -5.51 69.58 63.59
CA ASP A 227 -5.91 69.50 65.00
C ASP A 227 -5.04 70.39 65.88
N ASN A 228 -3.72 70.40 65.65
CA ASN A 228 -2.79 71.28 66.35
C ASN A 228 -3.14 72.77 66.11
N SER A 229 -3.34 73.15 64.85
CA SER A 229 -3.77 74.51 64.47
C SER A 229 -5.12 74.88 65.12
N ARG A 230 -6.07 73.95 65.17
CA ARG A 230 -7.37 74.17 65.82
C ARG A 230 -7.22 74.36 67.33
N ARG A 231 -6.37 73.57 67.99
CA ARG A 231 -6.05 73.75 69.42
C ARG A 231 -5.44 75.12 69.67
N MET A 232 -4.42 75.49 68.88
CA MET A 232 -3.80 76.82 68.97
C MET A 232 -4.80 77.95 68.76
N LEU A 233 -5.73 77.82 67.81
CA LEU A 233 -6.81 78.80 67.62
C LEU A 233 -7.72 78.87 68.86
N THR A 234 -8.14 77.73 69.41
CA THR A 234 -8.99 77.70 70.62
C THR A 234 -8.27 78.27 71.84
N ASP A 235 -6.96 78.06 71.96
CA ASP A 235 -6.12 78.67 73.00
C ASP A 235 -6.09 80.18 72.86
N LYS A 236 -5.89 80.69 71.64
CA LYS A 236 -5.93 82.14 71.36
C LYS A 236 -7.31 82.75 71.53
N GLU A 237 -8.38 82.05 71.17
CA GLU A 237 -9.74 82.50 71.43
C GLU A 237 -10.03 82.60 72.93
N ARG A 238 -9.52 81.66 73.73
CA ARG A 238 -9.61 81.70 75.20
C ARG A 238 -8.82 82.87 75.78
N GLU A 239 -7.55 83.04 75.39
CA GLU A 239 -6.73 84.19 75.81
C GLU A 239 -7.44 85.52 75.46
N MET A 240 -8.02 85.63 74.26
CA MET A 240 -8.79 86.80 73.84
C MET A 240 -10.06 87.02 74.67
N ALA A 241 -10.74 85.95 75.08
CA ALA A 241 -11.91 86.03 75.97
C ALA A 241 -11.48 86.49 77.37
N GLU A 242 -10.41 85.90 77.93
CA GLU A 242 -9.84 86.29 79.24
C GLU A 242 -9.44 87.78 79.25
N ILE A 243 -8.78 88.28 78.20
CA ILE A 243 -8.44 89.71 78.09
C ILE A 243 -9.69 90.59 78.00
N ARG A 244 -10.72 90.17 77.28
CA ARG A 244 -12.00 90.92 77.20
C ARG A 244 -12.69 90.96 78.56
N ASP A 245 -12.70 89.85 79.30
CA ASP A 245 -13.29 89.77 80.64
C ASP A 245 -12.51 90.65 81.61
N GLN A 246 -11.17 90.61 81.58
CA GLN A 246 -10.32 91.52 82.37
C GLN A 246 -10.58 92.99 82.02
N MET A 247 -10.71 93.31 80.73
CA MET A 247 -11.03 94.68 80.29
C MET A 247 -12.42 95.11 80.78
N GLN A 248 -13.41 94.21 80.77
CA GLN A 248 -14.75 94.49 81.26
C GLN A 248 -14.78 94.64 82.79
N GLN A 249 -14.01 93.84 83.52
CA GLN A 249 -13.78 94.02 84.96
C GLN A 249 -13.16 95.39 85.25
N GLN A 250 -12.10 95.77 84.53
CA GLN A 250 -11.49 97.09 84.67
C GLN A 250 -12.49 98.22 84.40
N LEU A 251 -13.32 98.12 83.35
CA LEU A 251 -14.37 99.09 83.07
C LEU A 251 -15.39 99.19 84.22
N SER A 252 -15.83 98.07 84.78
CA SER A 252 -16.72 98.03 85.95
C SER A 252 -16.06 98.67 87.18
N ASP A 253 -14.79 98.36 87.46
CA ASP A 253 -14.05 98.96 88.57
C ASP A 253 -13.87 100.47 88.38
N TYR A 254 -13.64 100.93 87.13
CA TYR A 254 -13.60 102.35 86.78
C TYR A 254 -14.96 103.03 86.97
N GLU A 255 -16.07 102.38 86.58
CA GLU A 255 -17.43 102.87 86.82
C GLU A 255 -17.73 102.99 88.32
N GLN A 256 -17.41 101.97 89.11
CA GLN A 256 -17.55 102.01 90.57
C GLN A 256 -16.70 103.14 91.20
N LEU A 257 -15.46 103.30 90.74
CA LEU A 257 -14.60 104.38 91.21
C LEU A 257 -15.14 105.75 90.79
N LEU A 258 -15.72 105.87 89.60
CA LEU A 258 -16.40 107.08 89.13
C LEU A 258 -17.61 107.39 90.00
N ASP A 259 -18.42 106.40 90.38
CA ASP A 259 -19.57 106.57 91.28
C ASP A 259 -19.13 107.05 92.67
N VAL A 260 -18.08 106.44 93.24
CA VAL A 260 -17.47 106.91 94.49
C VAL A 260 -16.97 108.35 94.33
N LYS A 261 -16.34 108.68 93.21
CA LYS A 261 -15.87 110.04 92.93
C LYS A 261 -17.04 111.03 92.81
N LEU A 262 -18.14 110.65 92.17
CA LEU A 262 -19.34 111.48 92.07
C LEU A 262 -19.98 111.69 93.45
N ALA A 263 -20.03 110.66 94.29
CA ALA A 263 -20.47 110.78 95.68
C ALA A 263 -19.57 111.75 96.47
N LEU A 264 -18.25 111.63 96.34
CA LEU A 264 -17.29 112.55 96.95
C LEU A 264 -17.42 113.99 96.41
N ASP A 265 -17.63 114.18 95.12
CA ASP A 265 -17.91 115.50 94.55
C ASP A 265 -19.19 116.11 95.12
N MET A 266 -20.23 115.29 95.29
CA MET A 266 -21.48 115.71 95.93
C MET A 266 -21.23 116.11 97.39
N GLU A 267 -20.49 115.32 98.16
CA GLU A 267 -20.07 115.67 99.52
C GLU A 267 -19.26 116.97 99.55
N ILE A 268 -18.26 117.12 98.68
CA ILE A 268 -17.48 118.36 98.55
C ILE A 268 -18.39 119.54 98.20
N SER A 269 -19.36 119.36 97.31
CA SER A 269 -20.32 120.42 96.97
C SER A 269 -21.23 120.77 98.15
N ALA A 270 -21.61 119.78 98.97
CA ALA A 270 -22.37 119.98 100.20
C ALA A 270 -21.53 120.70 101.26
N TYR A 271 -20.27 120.30 101.46
CA TYR A 271 -19.32 121.00 102.32
C TYR A 271 -19.09 122.44 101.83
N ARG A 272 -18.91 122.65 100.51
CA ARG A 272 -18.81 123.99 99.91
C ARG A 272 -20.06 124.83 100.16
N LYS A 273 -21.26 124.29 100.00
CA LYS A 273 -22.51 125.00 100.32
C LYS A 273 -22.66 125.33 101.80
N LEU A 274 -22.23 124.43 102.69
CA LEU A 274 -22.23 124.67 104.14
C LEU A 274 -21.23 125.78 104.50
N LEU A 275 -20.07 125.78 103.86
CA LEU A 275 -19.05 126.82 103.95
C LEU A 275 -19.55 128.14 103.35
N GLU A 276 -20.17 128.15 102.17
CA GLU A 276 -20.80 129.32 101.56
C GLU A 276 -21.90 129.89 102.48
N GLY A 277 -22.71 129.03 103.11
CA GLY A 277 -23.70 129.44 104.12
C GLY A 277 -23.10 130.02 105.40
N GLU A 278 -21.94 129.50 105.86
CA GLU A 278 -21.15 130.11 106.94
C GLU A 278 -20.46 131.42 106.49
N GLU A 279 -19.94 131.49 105.27
CA GLU A 279 -19.31 132.67 104.67
C GLU A 279 -20.33 133.80 104.46
N GLU A 280 -21.57 133.48 104.11
CA GLU A 280 -22.70 134.42 103.98
C GLU A 280 -23.16 134.94 105.36
N ARG A 281 -23.09 134.09 106.41
CA ARG A 281 -23.32 134.50 107.82
C ARG A 281 -22.19 135.36 108.38
N LEU A 282 -20.96 135.17 107.89
CA LEU A 282 -19.74 135.86 108.32
C LEU A 282 -19.33 137.03 107.41
N LYS A 283 -20.11 137.40 106.39
CA LYS A 283 -19.80 138.47 105.41
C LYS A 283 -18.41 138.33 104.79
N LEU A 284 -18.00 137.10 104.49
CA LEU A 284 -16.73 136.83 103.81
C LEU A 284 -17.00 136.76 102.30
N SER A 285 -16.47 137.74 101.58
CA SER A 285 -16.55 137.83 100.11
C SER A 285 -15.80 136.65 99.47
N PRO A 286 -16.44 135.78 98.66
CA PRO A 286 -15.75 134.65 98.05
C PRO A 286 -15.07 135.09 96.74
N SER A 287 -13.82 134.68 96.55
CA SER A 287 -13.09 134.83 95.27
C SER A 287 -12.59 133.46 94.79
N PRO A 288 -12.65 133.16 93.47
CA PRO A 288 -12.97 131.82 93.00
C PRO A 288 -11.77 130.98 92.55
N SER A 289 -12.04 129.68 92.57
CA SER A 289 -11.28 128.56 91.99
C SER A 289 -10.93 128.75 90.51
N SER A 290 -9.70 128.40 90.12
CA SER A 290 -9.34 128.17 88.72
C SER A 290 -9.15 126.67 88.43
N ARG A 291 -9.94 126.20 87.47
CA ARG A 291 -9.79 124.91 86.78
C ARG A 291 -8.57 124.95 85.87
N VAL A 292 -7.92 123.80 85.66
CA VAL A 292 -7.05 123.57 84.51
C VAL A 292 -7.40 122.23 83.84
N THR A 293 -7.50 122.32 82.52
CA THR A 293 -7.78 121.37 81.44
C THR A 293 -6.59 120.42 81.20
N VAL A 294 -6.65 119.30 80.45
CA VAL A 294 -6.53 119.24 78.97
C VAL A 294 -6.60 117.76 78.47
N SER A 295 -7.36 117.56 77.37
CA SER A 295 -7.23 116.71 76.14
C SER A 295 -6.29 115.48 76.11
N ARG A 296 -6.76 114.26 75.78
CA ARG A 296 -7.17 113.64 74.48
C ARG A 296 -6.04 113.36 73.46
N ALA A 297 -5.93 112.10 73.02
CA ALA A 297 -5.52 111.72 71.66
C ALA A 297 -6.09 110.34 71.20
N SER A 298 -6.71 110.39 70.03
CA SER A 298 -7.26 109.38 69.08
C SER A 298 -6.19 108.65 68.25
N SER A 299 -6.41 107.70 67.32
CA SER A 299 -7.39 106.64 67.00
C SER A 299 -6.98 106.02 65.64
N SER A 300 -7.06 104.69 65.52
CA SER A 300 -7.52 103.87 64.36
C SER A 300 -6.78 103.76 63.00
N ARG A 301 -6.83 102.51 62.48
CA ARG A 301 -7.17 101.99 61.10
C ARG A 301 -6.18 100.91 60.62
N SER A 302 -6.50 99.90 59.81
CA SER A 302 -7.73 99.27 59.27
C SER A 302 -7.31 97.99 58.49
N VAL A 303 -8.24 97.04 58.36
CA VAL A 303 -8.12 95.64 57.86
C VAL A 303 -8.28 95.50 56.33
N ARG A 304 -7.79 94.38 55.74
CA ARG A 304 -8.03 93.91 54.36
C ARG A 304 -8.36 92.41 54.31
N THR A 305 -9.26 91.99 53.41
CA THR A 305 -9.71 90.59 53.18
C THR A 305 -9.60 90.20 51.69
N THR A 306 -9.36 88.92 51.37
CA THR A 306 -9.48 88.35 50.01
C THR A 306 -10.20 86.99 50.01
N ARG A 307 -10.93 86.68 48.93
CA ARG A 307 -11.97 85.63 48.77
C ARG A 307 -11.57 84.60 47.70
N GLY A 308 -11.77 83.31 47.97
CA GLY A 308 -11.37 82.16 47.13
C GLY A 308 -12.40 81.66 46.10
N LYS A 309 -11.91 80.88 45.11
CA LYS A 309 -12.64 80.21 44.01
C LYS A 309 -12.96 78.74 44.34
N ARG A 310 -14.14 78.25 43.93
CA ARG A 310 -14.59 76.84 44.05
C ARG A 310 -14.46 76.07 42.71
N LYS A 311 -14.15 74.77 42.85
CA LYS A 311 -13.97 73.70 41.87
C LYS A 311 -15.32 73.00 41.58
N ARG A 312 -15.58 72.61 40.33
CA ARG A 312 -16.73 71.79 39.90
C ARG A 312 -16.25 70.34 39.72
N VAL A 313 -17.02 69.39 40.24
CA VAL A 313 -16.81 67.93 40.11
C VAL A 313 -17.88 67.44 39.13
N ASP A 314 -17.47 66.62 38.17
CA ASP A 314 -18.36 65.88 37.26
C ASP A 314 -18.39 64.42 37.73
N VAL A 315 -19.59 63.85 37.81
CA VAL A 315 -19.85 62.46 38.21
C VAL A 315 -20.46 61.80 36.99
N GLU A 316 -19.75 60.81 36.44
CA GLU A 316 -20.20 60.01 35.31
C GLU A 316 -20.80 58.70 35.84
N GLU A 317 -22.08 58.49 35.56
CA GLU A 317 -22.86 57.28 35.89
C GLU A 317 -22.55 56.16 34.90
N SER A 318 -22.24 54.98 35.42
CA SER A 318 -22.14 53.73 34.65
C SER A 318 -23.53 53.10 34.49
N GLU A 319 -24.04 53.03 33.26
CA GLU A 319 -25.16 52.16 32.91
C GLU A 319 -24.66 50.76 32.51
N ALA A 320 -25.31 49.74 33.08
CA ALA A 320 -25.05 48.33 32.79
C ALA A 320 -25.66 47.95 31.43
N SER A 321 -24.80 47.61 30.47
CA SER A 321 -25.20 46.90 29.24
C SER A 321 -24.95 45.40 29.40
N SER A 322 -25.98 44.60 29.10
CA SER A 322 -25.87 43.15 28.94
C SER A 322 -24.83 42.82 27.86
N SER A 323 -23.70 42.26 28.25
CA SER A 323 -22.64 41.92 27.30
C SER A 323 -22.95 40.62 26.58
N VAL A 324 -23.51 40.70 25.36
CA VAL A 324 -23.45 39.59 24.39
C VAL A 324 -22.04 39.55 23.83
N SER A 325 -21.32 38.44 24.03
CA SER A 325 -19.97 38.27 23.48
C SER A 325 -20.04 37.50 22.16
N ILE A 326 -19.54 38.10 21.09
CA ILE A 326 -19.47 37.49 19.75
C ILE A 326 -18.08 36.89 19.58
N SER A 327 -18.01 35.59 19.27
CA SER A 327 -16.75 34.90 18.99
C SER A 327 -16.67 34.49 17.52
N HIS A 328 -15.54 34.81 16.87
CA HIS A 328 -15.26 34.42 15.50
C HIS A 328 -14.15 33.37 15.46
N SER A 329 -14.39 32.25 14.78
CA SER A 329 -13.37 31.25 14.46
C SER A 329 -13.19 31.20 12.95
N ALA A 330 -11.96 31.30 12.46
CA ALA A 330 -11.66 31.20 11.04
C ALA A 330 -10.49 30.23 10.80
N SER A 331 -10.60 29.41 9.76
CA SER A 331 -9.55 28.50 9.30
C SER A 331 -9.49 28.53 7.78
N ALA A 332 -8.29 28.40 7.22
CA ALA A 332 -8.08 28.27 5.79
C ALA A 332 -6.91 27.31 5.56
N THR A 333 -7.10 26.37 4.65
CA THR A 333 -6.11 25.36 4.25
C THR A 333 -5.46 25.74 2.92
N GLY A 334 -6.07 26.68 2.16
CA GLY A 334 -5.57 27.13 0.86
C GLY A 334 -5.28 28.63 0.79
N ASN A 335 -5.10 29.13 -0.43
CA ASN A 335 -4.73 30.52 -0.74
C ASN A 335 -5.82 31.56 -0.44
N VAL A 336 -7.04 31.13 -0.16
CA VAL A 336 -8.20 32.00 0.02
C VAL A 336 -8.83 31.75 1.38
N CYS A 337 -9.05 32.82 2.14
CA CYS A 337 -9.72 32.77 3.44
C CYS A 337 -11.02 33.59 3.44
N ILE A 338 -11.90 33.29 4.40
CA ILE A 338 -13.11 34.07 4.64
C ILE A 338 -12.74 35.21 5.61
N GLU A 339 -12.57 36.41 5.07
CA GLU A 339 -12.09 37.60 5.81
C GLU A 339 -13.19 38.20 6.68
N GLU A 340 -14.47 38.12 6.26
CA GLU A 340 -15.58 38.67 7.04
C GLU A 340 -16.91 38.02 6.72
N ILE A 341 -17.75 37.90 7.74
CA ILE A 341 -19.17 37.57 7.63
C ILE A 341 -19.92 38.73 8.28
N ASP A 342 -20.79 39.38 7.51
CA ASP A 342 -21.61 40.47 8.02
C ASP A 342 -22.67 39.94 8.99
N VAL A 343 -22.77 40.53 10.18
CA VAL A 343 -23.73 40.13 11.23
C VAL A 343 -25.19 40.37 10.83
N ASP A 344 -25.45 41.32 9.92
CA ASP A 344 -26.78 41.58 9.36
C ASP A 344 -27.10 40.68 8.15
N GLY A 345 -26.18 39.78 7.78
CA GLY A 345 -26.35 38.88 6.65
C GLY A 345 -26.39 39.58 5.29
N LYS A 346 -25.79 40.77 5.16
CA LYS A 346 -25.77 41.53 3.89
C LYS A 346 -24.70 41.02 2.93
N PHE A 347 -23.55 40.60 3.44
CA PHE A 347 -22.45 40.13 2.60
C PHE A 347 -21.54 39.12 3.31
N ILE A 348 -20.74 38.43 2.49
CA ILE A 348 -19.58 37.65 2.94
C ILE A 348 -18.39 38.09 2.11
N ARG A 349 -17.24 38.31 2.76
CA ARG A 349 -16.00 38.76 2.11
C ARG A 349 -14.93 37.68 2.18
N LEU A 350 -14.31 37.41 1.04
CA LEU A 350 -13.15 36.55 0.90
C LEU A 350 -11.90 37.37 0.58
N LYS A 351 -10.74 36.81 0.91
CA LYS A 351 -9.44 37.38 0.58
C LYS A 351 -8.49 36.30 0.07
N ASN A 352 -7.83 36.58 -1.04
CA ASN A 352 -6.66 35.80 -1.45
C ASN A 352 -5.46 36.30 -0.64
N THR A 353 -4.94 35.45 0.25
CA THR A 353 -3.79 35.75 1.11
C THR A 353 -2.46 35.35 0.48
N SER A 354 -2.48 34.78 -0.72
CA SER A 354 -1.28 34.38 -1.45
C SER A 354 -0.78 35.47 -2.40
N GLU A 355 0.46 35.33 -2.85
CA GLU A 355 1.07 36.14 -3.91
C GLU A 355 0.70 35.69 -5.33
N GLN A 356 -0.13 34.64 -5.46
CA GLN A 356 -0.52 34.08 -6.76
C GLN A 356 -2.02 34.30 -7.04
N ASP A 357 -2.36 34.48 -8.31
CA ASP A 357 -3.75 34.58 -8.74
C ASP A 357 -4.47 33.23 -8.57
N GLN A 358 -5.62 33.24 -7.89
CA GLN A 358 -6.39 32.03 -7.62
C GLN A 358 -7.58 31.91 -8.58
N PRO A 359 -7.59 30.93 -9.51
CA PRO A 359 -8.78 30.62 -10.27
C PRO A 359 -9.82 29.97 -9.35
N MET A 360 -11.03 30.55 -9.31
CA MET A 360 -12.14 30.08 -8.47
C MET A 360 -13.25 29.43 -9.31
N GLY A 361 -12.99 29.12 -10.57
CA GLY A 361 -13.97 28.49 -11.45
C GLY A 361 -14.48 27.18 -10.84
N GLY A 362 -15.79 27.09 -10.61
CA GLY A 362 -16.41 25.89 -10.02
C GLY A 362 -16.31 25.79 -8.50
N TRP A 363 -15.76 26.81 -7.82
CA TRP A 363 -15.76 26.86 -6.36
C TRP A 363 -17.17 27.19 -5.84
N GLU A 364 -17.45 26.75 -4.62
CA GLU A 364 -18.75 26.95 -3.97
C GLU A 364 -18.56 27.49 -2.55
N MET A 365 -19.28 28.57 -2.23
CA MET A 365 -19.37 29.12 -0.89
C MET A 365 -20.69 28.68 -0.27
N ILE A 366 -20.62 27.92 0.81
CA ILE A 366 -21.74 27.29 1.49
C ILE A 366 -21.90 27.96 2.85
N ARG A 367 -23.06 28.55 3.11
CA ARG A 367 -23.43 29.05 4.44
C ARG A 367 -24.41 28.07 5.09
N LYS A 368 -24.18 27.77 6.37
CA LYS A 368 -25.04 26.98 7.26
C LYS A 368 -25.45 27.84 8.46
N ILE A 369 -26.75 27.94 8.72
CA ILE A 369 -27.33 28.46 9.98
C ILE A 369 -28.35 27.41 10.45
N GLY A 370 -28.11 26.79 11.61
CA GLY A 370 -28.86 25.62 12.06
C GLY A 370 -28.88 24.51 10.99
N ASP A 371 -30.07 24.02 10.66
CA ASP A 371 -30.27 23.00 9.61
C ASP A 371 -30.37 23.57 8.18
N THR A 372 -30.37 24.89 8.02
CA THR A 372 -30.51 25.52 6.72
C THR A 372 -29.15 25.79 6.08
N ALA A 373 -28.92 25.20 4.91
CA ALA A 373 -27.72 25.44 4.10
C ALA A 373 -28.08 26.09 2.75
N VAL A 374 -27.33 27.10 2.35
CA VAL A 374 -27.46 27.77 1.04
C VAL A 374 -26.09 27.94 0.41
N SER A 375 -25.99 27.88 -0.92
CA SER A 375 -24.71 27.90 -1.61
C SER A 375 -24.63 28.84 -2.81
N TYR A 376 -23.52 29.56 -2.91
CA TYR A 376 -23.16 30.44 -4.02
C TYR A 376 -22.01 29.83 -4.82
N LYS A 377 -22.17 29.74 -6.14
CA LYS A 377 -21.16 29.19 -7.04
C LYS A 377 -20.46 30.27 -7.84
N TYR A 378 -19.13 30.22 -7.88
CA TYR A 378 -18.32 31.13 -8.69
C TYR A 378 -18.39 30.74 -10.17
N THR A 379 -18.41 31.75 -11.04
CA THR A 379 -18.44 31.52 -12.49
C THR A 379 -17.10 30.92 -12.96
N SER A 380 -17.12 30.10 -14.00
CA SER A 380 -15.93 29.36 -14.46
C SER A 380 -14.75 30.24 -14.89
N ARG A 381 -14.98 31.53 -15.14
CA ARG A 381 -13.94 32.50 -15.54
C ARG A 381 -13.49 33.41 -14.39
N TYR A 382 -14.03 33.25 -13.19
CA TYR A 382 -13.70 34.11 -12.07
C TYR A 382 -12.31 33.77 -11.52
N VAL A 383 -11.45 34.79 -11.43
CA VAL A 383 -10.10 34.71 -10.87
C VAL A 383 -9.97 35.78 -9.79
N LEU A 384 -9.59 35.36 -8.59
CA LEU A 384 -9.30 36.25 -7.47
C LEU A 384 -7.81 36.53 -7.45
N LYS A 385 -7.40 37.76 -7.77
CA LYS A 385 -5.98 38.10 -7.90
C LYS A 385 -5.24 38.01 -6.56
N ALA A 386 -3.92 37.89 -6.63
CA ALA A 386 -3.05 37.95 -5.45
C ALA A 386 -3.36 39.16 -4.56
N GLY A 387 -3.54 38.94 -3.25
CA GLY A 387 -3.89 39.98 -2.28
C GLY A 387 -5.29 40.61 -2.43
N GLN A 388 -6.07 40.21 -3.44
CA GLN A 388 -7.38 40.82 -3.73
C GLN A 388 -8.46 40.28 -2.80
N THR A 389 -9.42 41.16 -2.46
CA THR A 389 -10.64 40.81 -1.76
C THR A 389 -11.83 40.78 -2.72
N VAL A 390 -12.78 39.90 -2.44
CA VAL A 390 -14.08 39.86 -3.10
C VAL A 390 -15.20 39.82 -2.07
N THR A 391 -16.19 40.68 -2.27
CA THR A 391 -17.39 40.74 -1.45
C THR A 391 -18.56 40.19 -2.25
N ILE A 392 -19.28 39.23 -1.67
CA ILE A 392 -20.46 38.65 -2.27
C ILE A 392 -21.66 39.19 -1.50
N TRP A 393 -22.36 40.13 -2.12
CA TRP A 393 -23.52 40.82 -1.59
C TRP A 393 -24.80 40.02 -1.84
N ALA A 394 -25.71 40.02 -0.88
CA ALA A 394 -27.06 39.54 -1.10
C ALA A 394 -27.85 40.51 -1.98
N ALA A 395 -28.91 40.03 -2.63
CA ALA A 395 -29.68 40.83 -3.60
C ALA A 395 -30.32 42.09 -2.99
N ASN A 396 -30.66 42.08 -1.69
CA ASN A 396 -31.29 43.22 -1.03
C ASN A 396 -30.30 44.21 -0.39
N ALA A 397 -28.99 43.98 -0.50
CA ALA A 397 -27.99 44.76 0.22
C ALA A 397 -27.88 46.23 -0.26
N GLY A 398 -28.56 46.59 -1.36
CA GLY A 398 -28.58 47.96 -1.89
C GLY A 398 -27.28 48.37 -2.60
N VAL A 399 -26.38 47.43 -2.87
CA VAL A 399 -25.10 47.65 -3.56
C VAL A 399 -25.22 47.29 -5.04
N THR A 400 -24.56 48.06 -5.91
CA THR A 400 -24.48 47.76 -7.35
C THR A 400 -23.30 46.84 -7.64
N ALA A 401 -23.47 45.86 -8.52
CA ALA A 401 -22.40 44.89 -8.82
C ALA A 401 -21.21 45.58 -9.52
N SER A 402 -20.01 45.38 -9.00
CA SER A 402 -18.73 45.80 -9.59
C SER A 402 -17.75 44.62 -9.67
N PRO A 403 -17.96 43.65 -10.58
CA PRO A 403 -17.01 42.56 -10.77
C PRO A 403 -15.62 43.09 -11.19
N PRO A 404 -14.51 42.50 -10.70
CA PRO A 404 -14.45 41.25 -9.93
C PRO A 404 -14.55 41.42 -8.41
N THR A 405 -14.57 42.65 -7.85
CA THR A 405 -14.51 42.90 -6.40
C THR A 405 -15.85 42.74 -5.70
N ASP A 406 -16.95 43.11 -6.35
CA ASP A 406 -18.28 43.06 -5.76
C ASP A 406 -19.22 42.23 -6.65
N LEU A 407 -19.57 41.05 -6.13
CA LEU A 407 -20.48 40.13 -6.77
C LEU A 407 -21.84 40.19 -6.06
N ILE A 408 -22.92 40.02 -6.80
CA ILE A 408 -24.28 39.98 -6.24
C ILE A 408 -24.86 38.59 -6.41
N TRP A 409 -25.31 38.00 -5.31
CA TRP A 409 -26.09 36.78 -5.31
C TRP A 409 -27.56 37.07 -5.61
N LYS A 410 -27.85 37.24 -6.89
CA LYS A 410 -29.17 37.72 -7.39
C LYS A 410 -30.37 36.89 -6.95
N ASN A 411 -30.18 35.61 -6.62
CA ASN A 411 -31.26 34.68 -6.29
C ASN A 411 -31.48 34.54 -4.77
N GLN A 412 -30.76 35.29 -3.94
CA GLN A 412 -30.94 35.27 -2.49
C GLN A 412 -31.01 36.69 -1.95
N ASN A 413 -32.09 36.98 -1.22
CA ASN A 413 -32.29 38.31 -0.67
C ASN A 413 -31.36 38.58 0.50
N SER A 414 -30.92 37.58 1.27
CA SER A 414 -30.00 37.77 2.39
C SER A 414 -29.09 36.54 2.53
N TRP A 415 -27.89 36.72 3.09
CA TRP A 415 -27.11 35.62 3.64
C TRP A 415 -27.73 35.08 4.94
N GLY A 416 -28.72 35.75 5.53
CA GLY A 416 -29.41 35.31 6.73
C GLY A 416 -28.66 35.68 8.01
N THR A 417 -29.44 35.99 9.05
CA THR A 417 -29.00 36.33 10.39
C THR A 417 -29.33 35.17 11.34
N GLY A 418 -28.44 34.86 12.30
CA GLY A 418 -28.64 33.75 13.24
C GLY A 418 -27.55 33.68 14.31
N GLU A 419 -27.83 32.95 15.41
CA GLU A 419 -26.95 32.81 16.58
C GLU A 419 -25.66 32.00 16.30
N ASP A 420 -25.68 31.13 15.29
CA ASP A 420 -24.50 30.37 14.85
C ASP A 420 -24.44 30.36 13.33
N VAL A 421 -23.57 31.20 12.77
CA VAL A 421 -23.35 31.29 11.32
C VAL A 421 -22.05 30.61 10.96
N LYS A 422 -22.10 29.52 10.19
CA LYS A 422 -20.92 28.84 9.65
C LYS A 422 -20.87 28.99 8.14
N VAL A 423 -19.76 29.50 7.63
CA VAL A 423 -19.49 29.65 6.20
C VAL A 423 -18.32 28.76 5.84
N ILE A 424 -18.44 28.02 4.75
CA ILE A 424 -17.46 27.07 4.23
C ILE A 424 -17.21 27.43 2.78
N LEU A 425 -15.94 27.47 2.39
CA LEU A 425 -15.49 27.61 1.02
C LEU A 425 -14.99 26.25 0.52
N ARG A 426 -15.52 25.81 -0.61
CA ARG A 426 -15.24 24.51 -1.22
C ARG A 426 -14.63 24.70 -2.60
N ASN A 427 -13.54 23.99 -2.88
CA ASN A 427 -12.87 24.06 -4.19
C ASN A 427 -13.66 23.29 -5.27
N SER A 428 -13.18 23.34 -6.52
CA SER A 428 -13.81 22.64 -7.66
C SER A 428 -13.81 21.11 -7.54
N GLN A 429 -12.99 20.54 -6.65
CA GLN A 429 -12.93 19.10 -6.36
C GLN A 429 -13.85 18.68 -5.21
N GLY A 430 -14.50 19.63 -4.55
CA GLY A 430 -15.40 19.36 -3.44
C GLY A 430 -14.75 19.40 -2.05
N GLU A 431 -13.47 19.79 -1.95
CA GLU A 431 -12.73 19.87 -0.69
C GLU A 431 -12.97 21.20 0.02
N GLU A 432 -13.10 21.16 1.34
CA GLU A 432 -13.27 22.36 2.18
C GLU A 432 -11.91 23.04 2.39
N VAL A 433 -11.75 24.23 1.82
CA VAL A 433 -10.47 24.96 1.79
C VAL A 433 -10.45 26.18 2.70
N ALA A 434 -11.60 26.68 3.13
CA ALA A 434 -11.70 27.64 4.22
C ALA A 434 -13.03 27.50 4.95
N GLN A 435 -13.04 27.82 6.24
CA GLN A 435 -14.23 27.88 7.06
C GLN A 435 -14.16 29.09 7.98
N ARG A 436 -15.29 29.74 8.23
CA ARG A 436 -15.43 30.72 9.30
C ARG A 436 -16.76 30.53 10.02
N SER A 437 -16.75 30.58 11.34
CA SER A 437 -17.95 30.46 12.17
C SER A 437 -18.04 31.64 13.13
N THR A 438 -19.24 32.17 13.31
CA THR A 438 -19.57 33.23 14.27
C THR A 438 -20.57 32.67 15.26
N VAL A 439 -20.20 32.64 16.54
CA VAL A 439 -20.99 32.08 17.66
C VAL A 439 -21.29 33.20 18.66
N PHE A 440 -22.57 33.40 18.99
CA PHE A 440 -23.03 34.38 19.96
C PHE A 440 -23.17 33.72 21.34
N LYS A 441 -22.45 34.20 22.36
CA LYS A 441 -22.52 33.67 23.73
C LYS A 441 -23.18 34.68 24.65
N THR A 442 -24.37 34.34 25.15
CA THR A 442 -25.11 35.10 26.18
C THR A 442 -24.80 34.52 27.55
N THR A 443 -24.24 35.32 28.45
CA THR A 443 -24.06 34.95 29.87
C THR A 443 -25.28 35.37 30.67
N ILE A 444 -26.06 34.41 31.15
CA ILE A 444 -27.04 34.61 32.24
C ILE A 444 -26.33 34.20 33.54
N PRO A 445 -26.35 35.01 34.62
CA PRO A 445 -25.82 34.58 35.90
C PRO A 445 -26.81 33.61 36.54
N GLU A 446 -26.47 32.32 36.58
CA GLU A 446 -27.19 31.34 37.39
C GLU A 446 -26.65 31.38 38.82
N GLU A 447 -27.59 31.39 39.78
CA GLU A 447 -27.38 31.39 41.22
C GLU A 447 -26.75 30.07 41.68
N GLU A 448 -25.91 30.15 42.71
CA GLU A 448 -25.24 29.05 43.37
C GLU A 448 -26.27 28.10 44.04
N GLU A 449 -26.34 26.84 43.62
CA GLU A 449 -26.89 25.76 44.45
C GLU A 449 -25.74 24.86 44.93
N GLU A 450 -25.62 24.78 46.26
CA GLU A 450 -24.71 23.94 47.02
C GLU A 450 -24.98 22.46 46.78
N GLU A 451 -23.97 21.68 46.37
CA GLU A 451 -24.05 20.22 46.46
C GLU A 451 -23.51 19.73 47.82
N GLU A 452 -24.41 19.17 48.63
CA GLU A 452 -24.10 18.37 49.80
C GLU A 452 -23.48 17.02 49.39
N GLU A 453 -22.33 16.70 49.99
CA GLU A 453 -21.79 15.33 50.07
C GLU A 453 -22.72 14.42 50.89
N PRO A 454 -22.83 13.13 50.53
CA PRO A 454 -22.74 12.12 51.56
C PRO A 454 -21.79 10.96 51.25
N SER A 455 -21.08 10.63 52.33
CA SER A 455 -20.24 9.46 52.61
C SER A 455 -20.81 8.10 52.14
N GLY A 456 -19.91 7.23 51.68
CA GLY A 456 -20.22 5.91 51.15
C GLY A 456 -20.56 4.80 52.16
N VAL A 457 -20.94 3.65 51.60
CA VAL A 457 -20.86 2.32 52.22
C VAL A 457 -20.57 1.28 51.13
N ASP A 458 -19.53 0.47 51.34
CA ASP A 458 -19.14 -0.72 50.58
C ASP A 458 -20.23 -1.81 50.52
N VAL A 459 -20.38 -2.47 49.36
CA VAL A 459 -20.73 -3.89 49.28
C VAL A 459 -20.00 -4.55 48.10
N GLU A 460 -19.02 -5.39 48.42
CA GLU A 460 -18.43 -6.38 47.53
C GLU A 460 -19.46 -7.41 47.07
N LYS A 461 -19.36 -7.85 45.80
CA LYS A 461 -19.76 -9.20 45.39
C LYS A 461 -18.99 -9.66 44.16
N GLU A 462 -18.11 -10.63 44.38
CA GLU A 462 -17.45 -11.48 43.40
C GLU A 462 -18.43 -12.16 42.43
N LEU A 463 -18.03 -12.36 41.18
CA LEU A 463 -18.54 -13.44 40.33
C LEU A 463 -17.44 -13.94 39.38
N PHE A 464 -17.11 -15.22 39.58
CA PHE A 464 -16.11 -16.02 38.88
C PHE A 464 -16.49 -16.37 37.42
N HIS A 465 -15.46 -16.40 36.55
CA HIS A 465 -15.09 -17.42 35.56
C HIS A 465 -16.18 -18.24 34.82
N GLN A 466 -16.09 -18.34 33.49
CA GLN A 466 -15.35 -19.44 32.83
C GLN A 466 -15.31 -19.32 31.28
N GLN A 467 -14.11 -19.56 30.73
CA GLN A 467 -13.86 -19.96 29.35
C GLN A 467 -14.36 -21.39 29.07
N GLY A 468 -14.59 -21.72 27.79
CA GLY A 468 -14.45 -23.11 27.32
C GLY A 468 -15.24 -23.50 26.06
N THR A 469 -14.59 -23.45 24.89
CA THR A 469 -14.74 -24.50 23.87
C THR A 469 -14.12 -25.81 24.41
N PRO A 470 -14.55 -27.06 24.07
CA PRO A 470 -14.44 -27.58 22.69
C PRO A 470 -15.36 -28.77 22.27
N ARG A 471 -15.19 -29.14 20.98
CA ARG A 471 -15.01 -30.51 20.42
C ARG A 471 -16.14 -31.17 19.60
N ALA A 472 -15.65 -31.68 18.47
CA ALA A 472 -16.24 -32.51 17.41
C ALA A 472 -17.17 -33.66 17.81
N SER A 473 -18.13 -33.96 16.92
CA SER A 473 -18.42 -35.35 16.51
C SER A 473 -19.15 -35.40 15.17
N ASN A 474 -18.73 -36.37 14.36
CA ASN A 474 -19.21 -36.77 13.05
C ASN A 474 -20.71 -37.09 13.01
N ARG A 475 -21.37 -36.75 11.88
CA ARG A 475 -22.34 -37.65 11.23
C ARG A 475 -22.23 -37.55 9.70
N SER A 476 -22.13 -38.72 9.10
CA SER A 476 -22.12 -39.02 7.66
C SER A 476 -23.51 -39.41 7.15
N CYS A 477 -23.61 -39.52 5.82
CA CYS A 477 -24.69 -40.06 4.95
C CYS A 477 -25.93 -39.19 4.73
N ALA A 478 -26.60 -39.20 3.57
CA ALA A 478 -26.33 -39.52 2.16
C ALA A 478 -27.66 -39.25 1.39
N ILE A 479 -27.59 -39.02 0.07
CA ILE A 479 -28.69 -39.11 -0.92
C ILE A 479 -29.73 -37.94 -0.91
N MET A 480 -29.69 -37.05 -1.91
CA MET A 480 -30.26 -37.21 -3.27
C MET A 480 -29.52 -36.30 -4.25
#